data_AF-A0A931TG43-F1
#
_entry.id   AF-A0A931TG43-F1
#
_cell.length_a   1.000
_cell.length_b   1.000
_cell.length_c   1.000
_cell.angle_alpha   90.00
_cell.angle_beta   90.00
_cell.angle_gamma   90.00
#
_symmetry.space_group_name_H-M   'P 1'
#
loop_
_entity.id
_entity.type
_entity.pdbx_description
1 polymer ?
#
loop_
_entity_poly.entity_id
_entity_poly.type
_entity_poly.pdbx_seq_one_letter_code
_entity_poly.pdbx_strand_id
1 'polypeptide(L)'
;MDVDFPYAWYLRVLVNKINERWDGRALPGNQPLVVFEIDTTGGVNLNRLKIEKSSGNPAYDQVAIRAIAESAPFPPLPAEFTTPPLRIHLQFAHSRGG
;
A
#
# COMPACT_ATOMS: atom_id res chain seq x y z
N MET A 1 12.09 -14.42 10.18
CA MET A 1 11.33 -13.56 11.11
C MET A 1 10.25 -12.91 10.28
N ASP A 2 9.06 -13.49 10.29
CA ASP A 2 7.86 -12.78 9.85
C ASP A 2 7.60 -11.71 10.90
N VAL A 3 7.93 -10.46 10.56
CA VAL A 3 7.54 -9.32 11.37
C VAL A 3 6.04 -9.13 11.14
N ASP A 4 5.23 -9.88 11.89
CA ASP A 4 3.82 -9.55 12.07
C ASP A 4 3.77 -8.14 12.64
N PHE A 5 3.45 -7.16 11.80
CA PHE A 5 3.41 -5.75 12.18
C PHE A 5 2.15 -5.51 13.04
N PRO A 6 2.27 -5.40 14.39
CA PRO A 6 1.11 -5.48 15.29
C PRO A 6 0.34 -4.16 15.35
N TYR A 7 0.76 -3.13 14.61
CA TYR A 7 0.18 -1.79 14.64
C TYR A 7 -0.97 -1.69 13.64
N ALA A 8 -2.07 -2.38 13.94
CA ALA A 8 -3.28 -2.36 13.13
C ALA A 8 -3.82 -0.94 12.87
N TRP A 9 -3.64 -0.03 13.83
CA TRP A 9 -4.01 1.38 13.69
C TRP A 9 -3.24 2.07 12.55
N TYR A 10 -1.94 1.77 12.42
CA TYR A 10 -1.09 2.36 11.40
C TYR A 10 -1.46 1.82 10.01
N LEU A 11 -1.66 0.50 9.91
CA LEU A 11 -2.16 -0.12 8.68
C LEU A 11 -3.50 0.47 8.26
N ARG A 12 -4.41 0.73 9.19
CA ARG A 12 -5.71 1.33 8.89
C ARG A 12 -5.58 2.75 8.34
N VAL A 13 -4.73 3.59 8.92
CA VAL A 13 -4.49 4.95 8.41
C VAL A 13 -3.86 4.90 7.02
N LEU A 14 -2.90 3.99 6.82
CA LEU A 14 -2.26 3.78 5.53
C LEU A 14 -3.26 3.33 4.45
N VAL A 15 -4.06 2.31 4.74
CA VAL A 15 -5.07 1.77 3.83
C VAL A 15 -6.13 2.82 3.53
N ASN A 16 -6.60 3.58 4.53
CA ASN A 16 -7.54 4.67 4.31
C ASN A 16 -6.99 5.71 3.35
N LYS A 17 -5.74 6.15 3.54
CA LYS A 17 -5.11 7.16 2.68
C LYS A 17 -4.95 6.69 1.24
N ILE A 18 -4.63 5.41 1.05
CA ILE A 18 -4.55 4.80 -0.28
C ILE A 18 -5.93 4.65 -0.89
N ASN A 19 -6.92 4.22 -0.10
CA ASN A 19 -8.31 4.12 -0.55
C ASN A 19 -8.88 5.47 -0.97
N GLU A 20 -8.58 6.57 -0.28
CA GLU A 20 -8.97 7.91 -0.72
C GLU A 20 -8.47 8.26 -2.13
N ARG A 21 -7.33 7.70 -2.56
CA ARG A 21 -6.79 7.86 -3.91
C ARG A 21 -7.28 6.79 -4.89
N TRP A 22 -7.64 5.61 -4.39
CA TRP A 22 -7.95 4.42 -5.17
C TRP A 22 -9.44 4.18 -5.42
N ASP A 23 -10.32 4.59 -4.51
CA ASP A 23 -11.76 4.23 -4.52
C ASP A 23 -12.45 4.60 -5.84
N GLY A 24 -12.15 5.77 -6.41
CA GLY A 24 -12.67 6.18 -7.73
C GLY A 24 -11.97 5.57 -8.95
N ARG A 25 -10.96 4.71 -8.74
CA ARG A 25 -10.11 4.12 -9.78
C ARG A 25 -10.15 2.58 -9.78
N ALA A 26 -10.84 1.98 -8.82
CA ALA A 26 -10.97 0.53 -8.71
C ALA A 26 -11.73 -0.02 -9.92
N LEU A 27 -11.16 -1.04 -10.56
CA LEU A 27 -11.77 -1.76 -11.66
C LEU A 27 -12.28 -3.12 -11.17
N PRO A 28 -13.39 -3.62 -11.73
CA PRO A 28 -13.87 -4.97 -11.46
C PRO A 28 -12.85 -6.00 -11.98
N GLY A 29 -12.64 -7.06 -11.20
CA GLY A 29 -11.74 -8.16 -11.55
C GLY A 29 -10.67 -8.43 -10.48
N ASN A 30 -9.59 -9.09 -10.90
CA ASN A 30 -8.46 -9.40 -10.03
C ASN A 30 -7.79 -8.11 -9.57
N GLN A 31 -7.52 -8.04 -8.27
CA GLN A 31 -6.87 -6.87 -7.70
C GLN A 31 -5.36 -7.07 -7.65
N PRO A 32 -4.55 -6.06 -8.03
CA PRO A 32 -3.11 -6.17 -7.95
C PRO A 32 -2.65 -6.25 -6.50
N LEU A 33 -1.60 -7.04 -6.26
CA LEU A 33 -0.85 -7.03 -5.01
C LEU A 33 0.37 -6.15 -5.23
N VAL A 34 0.48 -5.05 -4.50
CA VAL A 34 1.64 -4.15 -4.56
C VAL A 34 2.45 -4.33 -3.29
N VAL A 35 3.76 -4.41 -3.45
CA VAL A 35 4.72 -4.41 -2.36
C VAL A 35 5.55 -3.15 -2.39
N PHE A 36 5.74 -2.53 -1.23
CA PHE A 36 6.54 -1.32 -1.07
C PHE A 36 7.14 -1.24 0.33
N GLU A 37 8.10 -0.33 0.49
CA GLU A 37 8.80 -0.10 1.74
C GLU A 37 8.56 1.34 2.21
N ILE A 38 8.35 1.49 3.53
CA ILE A 38 8.15 2.78 4.20
C ILE A 38 9.30 3.01 5.17
N ASP A 39 9.89 4.20 5.12
CA ASP A 39 10.93 4.62 6.05
C ASP A 39 10.35 5.15 7.37
N THR A 40 11.22 5.43 8.35
CA THR A 40 10.81 5.93 9.68
C THR A 40 10.06 7.26 9.62
N THR A 41 10.26 8.05 8.57
CA THR A 41 9.61 9.35 8.37
C THR A 41 8.23 9.22 7.70
N GLY A 42 7.88 8.02 7.22
CA GLY A 42 6.66 7.79 6.44
C GLY A 42 6.84 7.98 4.93
N GLY A 43 8.08 8.12 4.46
CA GLY A 43 8.41 8.17 3.04
C GLY A 43 8.30 6.79 2.39
N VAL A 44 7.77 6.73 1.16
CA VAL A 44 7.75 5.51 0.36
C VAL A 44 9.01 5.42 -0.48
N ASN A 45 9.69 4.28 -0.42
CA ASN A 45 10.80 4.01 -1.32
C ASN A 45 10.29 3.61 -2.72
N LEU A 46 10.28 4.55 -3.66
CA LEU A 46 9.83 4.33 -5.04
C LEU A 46 10.64 3.26 -5.78
N ASN A 47 11.90 3.00 -5.39
CA ASN A 47 12.71 1.93 -6.00
C ASN A 47 12.26 0.53 -5.55
N ARG A 48 11.51 0.45 -4.43
CA ARG A 48 10.99 -0.80 -3.86
C ARG A 48 9.48 -0.96 -4.09
N LEU A 49 8.82 0.06 -4.63
CA LEU A 49 7.41 0.04 -5.02
C LEU A 49 7.24 -0.76 -6.31
N LYS A 50 6.67 -1.96 -6.21
CA LYS A 50 6.48 -2.88 -7.34
C LYS A 50 5.23 -3.74 -7.19
N ILE A 51 4.73 -4.23 -8.31
CA ILE A 51 3.63 -5.19 -8.35
C ILE A 51 4.20 -6.57 -8.03
N GLU A 52 3.74 -7.18 -6.95
CA GLU A 52 4.09 -8.55 -6.58
C GLU A 52 3.18 -9.57 -7.28
N LYS A 53 1.89 -9.23 -7.45
CA LYS A 53 0.93 -10.03 -8.23
C LYS A 53 0.13 -9.12 -9.14
N SER A 54 0.27 -9.32 -10.46
CA SER A 54 -0.48 -8.56 -11.46
C SER A 54 -1.98 -8.88 -11.40
N SER A 55 -2.80 -7.86 -11.64
CA SER A 55 -4.24 -8.01 -11.88
C SER A 55 -4.58 -8.69 -13.20
N GLY A 56 -3.62 -8.83 -14.11
CA GLY A 56 -3.85 -9.21 -15.51
C GLY A 56 -4.17 -8.00 -16.42
N ASN A 57 -4.23 -6.78 -15.86
CA ASN A 57 -4.34 -5.54 -16.63
C ASN A 57 -3.17 -4.60 -16.29
N PRO A 58 -2.18 -4.44 -17.20
CA PRO A 58 -1.02 -3.59 -16.96
C PRO A 58 -1.37 -2.12 -16.66
N ALA A 59 -2.42 -1.58 -17.26
CA ALA A 59 -2.86 -0.22 -16.98
C ALA A 59 -3.40 -0.12 -15.55
N TYR A 60 -4.13 -1.13 -15.07
CA TYR A 60 -4.63 -1.17 -13.70
C TYR A 60 -3.52 -1.32 -12.66
N ASP A 61 -2.53 -2.15 -12.96
CA ASP A 61 -1.33 -2.32 -12.15
C ASP A 61 -0.56 -0.98 -11.99
N GLN A 62 -0.43 -0.20 -13.07
CA GLN A 62 0.18 1.13 -13.02
C GLN A 62 -0.64 2.12 -12.19
N VAL A 63 -1.96 2.08 -12.29
CA VAL A 63 -2.85 2.92 -11.46
C VAL A 63 -2.67 2.60 -9.98
N ALA A 64 -2.45 1.33 -9.62
CA ALA A 64 -2.22 0.89 -8.25
C ALA A 64 -0.89 1.43 -7.68
N ILE A 65 0.19 1.29 -8.45
CA ILE A 65 1.49 1.90 -8.12
C ILE A 65 1.33 3.41 -7.92
N ARG A 66 0.63 4.08 -8.84
CA ARG A 66 0.41 5.52 -8.80
C ARG A 66 -0.40 5.95 -7.58
N ALA A 67 -1.43 5.20 -7.20
CA ALA A 67 -2.22 5.50 -6.01
C ALA A 67 -1.37 5.48 -4.73
N ILE A 68 -0.45 4.52 -4.59
CA ILE A 68 0.49 4.47 -3.45
C ILE A 68 1.46 5.64 -3.48
N ALA A 69 2.06 5.92 -4.65
CA ALA A 69 2.98 7.05 -4.80
C ALA A 69 2.32 8.40 -4.50
N GLU A 70 1.07 8.60 -4.94
CA GLU A 70 0.27 9.82 -4.68
C GLU A 70 -0.27 9.91 -3.24
N SER A 71 -0.23 8.81 -2.48
CA SER A 71 -0.62 8.78 -1.07
C SER A 71 0.51 9.18 -0.13
N ALA A 72 1.75 9.14 -0.61
CA ALA A 72 2.91 9.62 0.12
C ALA A 72 2.85 11.15 0.32
N PRO A 73 3.40 11.68 1.44
CA PRO A 73 4.02 10.93 2.54
C PRO A 73 2.97 10.29 3.48
N PHE A 74 3.27 9.13 4.03
CA PHE A 74 2.48 8.47 5.08
C PHE A 74 2.85 9.00 6.47
N PRO A 75 2.08 8.67 7.53
CA PRO A 75 2.51 8.95 8.89
C PRO A 75 3.86 8.27 9.19
N PRO A 76 4.69 8.85 10.07
CA PRO A 76 5.94 8.23 10.49
C PRO A 76 5.68 6.89 11.16
N LEU A 77 6.65 5.98 11.07
CA LEU A 77 6.53 4.67 11.70
C LEU A 77 6.38 4.82 13.23
N PRO A 78 5.64 3.92 13.89
CA PRO A 78 5.55 3.91 15.35
C PRO A 78 6.96 3.91 15.97
N ALA A 79 7.18 4.71 17.01
CA ALA A 79 8.50 4.81 17.66
C ALA A 79 8.98 3.46 18.23
N GLU A 80 8.04 2.58 18.55
CA GLU A 80 8.29 1.21 19.03
C GLU A 80 8.71 0.25 17.90
N PHE A 81 8.64 0.67 16.64
CA PHE A 81 9.07 -0.12 15.49
C PHE A 81 10.59 0.00 15.30
N THR A 82 11.32 -0.98 15.83
CA THR A 82 12.79 -0.97 15.86
C THR A 82 13.44 -1.45 14.57
N THR A 83 12.67 -1.89 13.57
CA THR A 83 13.19 -2.59 12.38
C THR A 83 12.78 -1.92 11.06
N PRO A 84 13.12 -0.64 10.82
CA PRO A 84 12.90 0.00 9.52
C PRO A 84 13.83 -0.57 8.43
N PRO A 85 13.43 -0.52 7.14
CA PRO A 85 12.15 -0.02 6.62
C PRO A 85 11.01 -1.04 6.77
N LEU A 86 9.78 -0.56 6.91
CA LEU A 86 8.60 -1.41 6.99
C LEU A 86 8.19 -1.85 5.58
N ARG A 87 8.28 -3.15 5.29
CA ARG A 87 7.79 -3.72 4.03
C ARG A 87 6.30 -4.04 4.14
N ILE A 88 5.48 -3.40 3.31
CA ILE A 88 4.03 -3.58 3.24
C ILE A 88 3.66 -4.36 1.99
N HIS A 89 2.81 -5.37 2.15
CA HIS A 89 2.14 -6.08 1.06
C HIS A 89 0.67 -5.64 1.07
N LEU A 90 0.29 -4.80 0.11
CA LEU A 90 -1.06 -4.29 0.02
C LEU A 90 -1.77 -4.94 -1.14
N GLN A 91 -2.80 -5.74 -0.82
CA GLN A 91 -3.77 -6.18 -1.80
C GLN A 91 -4.87 -5.13 -1.88
N PHE A 92 -5.06 -4.56 -3.06
CA PHE A 92 -6.18 -3.65 -3.26
C PHE A 92 -7.48 -4.43 -3.12
N ALA A 93 -8.45 -3.90 -2.37
CA ALA A 93 -9.78 -4.48 -2.30
C ALA A 93 -10.68 -3.71 -3.27
N HIS A 94 -11.40 -4.43 -4.12
CA HIS A 94 -12.58 -3.86 -4.78
C HIS A 94 -13.70 -3.92 -3.74
N SER A 95 -14.05 -2.77 -3.16
CA SER A 95 -15.31 -2.66 -2.43
C SER A 95 -16.43 -2.92 -3.43
N ARG A 96 -16.95 -4.15 -3.48
CA ARG A 96 -18.31 -4.37 -3.96
C ARG A 96 -19.17 -3.70 -2.90
N GLY A 97 -19.64 -2.49 -3.19
CA GLY A 97 -20.73 -1.89 -2.43
C GLY A 97 -21.84 -2.93 -2.28
N GLY A 98 -22.26 -3.16 -1.04
CA GLY A 98 -23.52 -3.83 -0.73
C GLY A 98 -24.69 -2.92 -1.10
#